data_AF-A0ABD4TKG1-F1
#
_entry.id   AF-A0ABD4TKG1-F1
#
_cell.length_a   1.000
_cell.length_b   1.000
_cell.length_c   1.000
_cell.angle_alpha   90.00
_cell.angle_beta   90.00
_cell.angle_gamma   90.00
#
_symmetry.space_group_name_H-M   'P 1'
#
loop_
_entity.id
_entity.type
_entity.pdbx_description
1 polymer ?
#
loop_
_entity_poly.entity_id
_entity_poly.type
_entity_poly.pdbx_seq_one_letter_code
_entity_poly.pdbx_strand_id
1 'polypeptide(L)'
;MPEFANPFAGNNIDRKISHDELIRTVRYSMAAEFEAIQLYMQIADATDNPLAKEVLTDIANEEKVHAGELYRLLMELDPEEGEFYAEGVKEVEEEIEKLKTKK
;
A
#
# COMPACT_ATOMS: atom_id res chain seq x y z
N MET A 1 9.18 -16.81 -16.94
CA MET A 1 9.09 -16.59 -15.49
C MET A 1 8.62 -15.17 -15.29
N PRO A 2 7.69 -14.88 -14.37
CA PRO A 2 7.13 -13.53 -14.28
C PRO A 2 8.24 -12.53 -13.90
N GLU A 3 8.39 -11.45 -14.66
CA GLU A 3 9.24 -10.31 -14.26
C GLU A 3 8.41 -9.42 -13.35
N PHE A 4 8.66 -9.50 -12.04
CA PHE A 4 7.86 -8.82 -11.01
C PHE A 4 7.88 -7.31 -11.21
N ALA A 5 6.84 -6.82 -11.91
CA ALA A 5 6.45 -5.43 -12.16
C ALA A 5 7.64 -4.48 -12.32
N ASN A 6 8.50 -4.81 -13.27
CA ASN A 6 9.80 -4.22 -13.42
C ASN A 6 9.82 -2.67 -13.34
N PRO A 7 10.41 -2.02 -12.29
CA PRO A 7 10.46 -0.58 -12.25
C PRO A 7 11.30 -0.02 -13.40
N PHE A 8 12.41 -0.68 -13.80
CA PHE A 8 13.23 -0.39 -15.02
C PHE A 8 14.22 -1.49 -15.48
N ALA A 9 14.37 -2.64 -14.83
CA ALA A 9 15.22 -3.79 -15.20
C ALA A 9 15.38 -4.02 -16.71
N GLY A 10 16.65 -4.18 -17.09
CA GLY A 10 17.12 -4.09 -18.47
C GLY A 10 17.60 -2.69 -18.87
N ASN A 11 17.18 -1.62 -18.20
CA ASN A 11 17.52 -0.25 -18.58
C ASN A 11 18.30 0.51 -17.48
N ASN A 12 19.44 1.08 -17.89
CA ASN A 12 19.85 2.41 -17.43
C ASN A 12 18.76 3.38 -17.92
N ILE A 13 17.96 4.01 -17.05
CA ILE A 13 17.18 5.15 -17.53
C ILE A 13 18.19 6.23 -17.92
N ASP A 14 18.18 6.69 -19.17
CA ASP A 14 19.07 7.75 -19.64
C ASP A 14 18.80 9.12 -18.98
N ARG A 15 17.77 9.20 -18.11
CA ARG A 15 17.37 10.38 -17.36
C ARG A 15 16.82 10.03 -15.98
N LYS A 16 16.76 11.03 -15.09
CA LYS A 16 15.99 10.94 -13.85
C LYS A 16 14.48 10.99 -14.17
N ILE A 17 13.67 10.36 -13.33
CA ILE A 17 12.21 10.52 -13.38
C ILE A 17 11.80 11.93 -12.95
N SER A 18 10.70 12.44 -13.49
CA SER A 18 10.11 13.72 -13.07
C SER A 18 9.42 13.60 -11.72
N HIS A 19 9.05 14.74 -11.13
CA HIS A 19 8.27 14.78 -9.88
C HIS A 19 6.94 14.02 -10.01
N ASP A 20 6.19 14.25 -11.08
CA ASP A 20 4.92 13.56 -11.34
C ASP A 20 5.11 12.05 -11.56
N GLU A 21 6.20 11.64 -12.22
CA GLU A 21 6.55 10.23 -12.39
C GLU A 21 6.91 9.57 -11.04
N LEU A 22 7.59 10.30 -10.15
CA LEU A 22 7.89 9.84 -8.79
C LEU A 22 6.60 9.64 -7.99
N ILE A 23 5.69 10.62 -7.97
CA ILE A 23 4.38 10.50 -7.30
C ILE A 23 3.63 9.26 -7.79
N ARG A 24 3.56 9.05 -9.11
CA ARG A 24 2.91 7.87 -9.70
C ARG A 24 3.58 6.57 -9.26
N THR A 25 4.92 6.55 -9.22
CA THR A 25 5.68 5.38 -8.78
C THR A 25 5.42 5.05 -7.32
N VAL A 26 5.35 6.07 -6.44
CA VAL A 26 5.00 5.88 -5.02
C VAL A 26 3.60 5.28 -4.87
N ARG A 27 2.61 5.73 -5.66
CA ARG A 27 1.26 5.13 -5.67
C ARG A 27 1.30 3.65 -6.09
N TYR A 28 2.08 3.30 -7.11
CA TYR A 28 2.26 1.90 -7.52
C TYR A 28 2.96 1.06 -6.46
N SER A 29 4.00 1.58 -5.81
CA SER A 29 4.67 0.90 -4.71
C SER A 29 3.72 0.64 -3.56
N MET A 30 2.90 1.61 -3.18
CA MET A 30 1.89 1.43 -2.11
C MET A 30 0.85 0.36 -2.49
N ALA A 31 0.43 0.29 -3.76
CA ALA A 31 -0.44 -0.77 -4.25
C ALA A 31 0.22 -2.16 -4.19
N ALA A 32 1.52 -2.23 -4.48
CA ALA A 32 2.29 -3.47 -4.38
C ALA A 32 2.37 -3.98 -2.94
N GLU A 33 2.52 -3.09 -1.94
CA GLU A 33 2.48 -3.51 -0.54
C GLU A 33 1.11 -4.11 -0.16
N PHE A 34 0.00 -3.52 -0.63
CA PHE A 34 -1.33 -4.11 -0.42
C PHE A 34 -1.52 -5.48 -1.10
N GLU A 35 -0.95 -5.66 -2.30
CA GLU A 35 -0.92 -6.97 -2.96
C GLU A 35 -0.11 -7.99 -2.15
N ALA A 36 1.07 -7.61 -1.65
CA ALA A 36 1.92 -8.47 -0.84
C ALA A 36 1.21 -8.91 0.46
N ILE A 37 0.59 -7.97 1.18
CA ILE A 37 -0.24 -8.27 2.37
C ILE A 37 -1.27 -9.35 2.02
N GLN A 38 -2.02 -9.15 0.93
CA GLN A 38 -3.07 -10.08 0.53
C GLN A 38 -2.52 -11.46 0.19
N LEU A 39 -1.42 -11.54 -0.57
CA LEU A 39 -0.81 -12.80 -0.98
C LEU A 39 -0.30 -13.60 0.23
N TYR A 40 0.43 -12.96 1.14
CA TYR A 40 1.00 -13.65 2.29
C TYR A 40 -0.08 -14.12 3.27
N MET A 41 -1.08 -13.28 3.56
CA MET A 41 -2.20 -13.66 4.41
C MET A 41 -3.01 -14.81 3.82
N GLN A 42 -3.29 -14.79 2.50
CA GLN A 42 -3.99 -15.90 1.85
C GLN A 42 -3.24 -17.23 1.95
N ILE A 43 -1.91 -17.21 1.79
CA ILE A 43 -1.09 -18.41 1.91
C ILE A 43 -1.04 -18.88 3.38
N ALA A 44 -0.93 -17.96 4.34
CA ALA A 44 -0.96 -18.26 5.76
C ALA A 44 -2.29 -18.92 6.17
N ASP A 45 -3.42 -18.41 5.67
CA ASP A 45 -4.74 -18.99 5.92
C ASP A 45 -4.92 -20.37 5.26
N ALA A 46 -4.29 -20.61 4.11
CA ALA A 46 -4.46 -21.81 3.30
C ALA A 46 -3.53 -22.99 3.66
N THR A 47 -2.50 -22.76 4.47
CA THR A 47 -1.54 -23.81 4.88
C THR A 47 -1.87 -24.35 6.27
N ASP A 48 -1.45 -25.59 6.58
CA ASP A 48 -1.48 -26.13 7.95
C ASP A 48 -0.08 -26.12 8.62
N ASN A 49 0.95 -25.68 7.90
CA ASN A 49 2.30 -25.61 8.45
C ASN A 49 2.43 -24.45 9.45
N PRO A 50 2.69 -24.69 10.74
CA PRO A 50 2.67 -23.65 11.77
C PRO A 50 3.78 -22.61 11.57
N LEU A 51 4.97 -23.02 11.12
CA LEU A 51 6.08 -22.10 10.85
C LEU A 51 5.74 -21.17 9.68
N ALA A 52 5.15 -21.70 8.61
CA ALA A 52 4.76 -20.89 7.46
C ALA A 52 3.71 -19.84 7.84
N LYS A 53 2.72 -20.19 8.68
CA LYS A 53 1.73 -19.22 9.18
C LYS A 53 2.39 -18.07 9.93
N GLU A 54 3.27 -18.40 10.87
CA GLU A 54 3.96 -17.41 11.70
C GLU A 54 4.76 -16.44 10.82
N VAL A 55 5.62 -16.97 9.95
CA VAL A 55 6.48 -16.15 9.08
C VAL A 55 5.68 -15.31 8.09
N LEU A 56 4.69 -15.89 7.40
CA LEU A 56 3.92 -15.15 6.40
C LEU A 56 3.04 -14.07 7.03
N THR A 57 2.48 -14.32 8.21
CA THR A 57 1.70 -13.31 8.95
C THR A 57 2.59 -12.17 9.42
N ASP A 58 3.80 -12.47 9.88
CA ASP A 58 4.78 -11.47 10.30
C ASP A 58 5.18 -10.57 9.13
N ILE A 59 5.57 -11.16 8.00
CA ILE A 59 5.88 -10.43 6.76
C ILE A 59 4.70 -9.55 6.35
N ALA A 60 3.47 -10.09 6.32
CA ALA A 60 2.28 -9.30 5.97
C ALA A 60 2.03 -8.12 6.92
N ASN A 61 2.48 -8.18 8.17
CA ASN A 61 2.39 -7.05 9.10
C ASN A 61 3.49 -6.02 8.84
N GLU A 62 4.69 -6.42 8.44
CA GLU A 62 5.75 -5.52 7.99
C GLU A 62 5.34 -4.73 6.74
N GLU A 63 4.68 -5.37 5.77
CA GLU A 63 4.22 -4.67 4.56
C GLU A 63 3.17 -3.57 4.86
N LYS A 64 2.43 -3.68 5.97
CA LYS A 64 1.54 -2.59 6.44
C LYS A 64 2.34 -1.37 6.91
N VAL A 65 3.52 -1.59 7.50
CA VAL A 65 4.43 -0.52 7.88
C VAL A 65 4.97 0.15 6.62
N HIS A 66 5.42 -0.62 5.63
CA HIS A 66 5.89 -0.09 4.35
C HIS A 66 4.81 0.73 3.62
N ALA A 67 3.57 0.23 3.59
CA ALA A 67 2.43 0.99 3.04
C ALA A 67 2.26 2.34 3.76
N GLY A 68 2.43 2.38 5.09
CA GLY A 68 2.39 3.61 5.89
C GLY A 68 3.54 4.58 5.58
N GLU A 69 4.76 4.08 5.38
CA GLU A 69 5.92 4.89 4.98
C GLU A 69 5.69 5.54 3.61
N LEU A 70 5.24 4.75 2.63
CA LEU A 70 4.92 5.21 1.28
C LEU A 70 3.76 6.22 1.28
N TYR A 71 2.73 5.98 2.10
CA TYR A 71 1.64 6.93 2.29
C TYR A 71 2.16 8.28 2.81
N ARG A 72 3.00 8.28 3.86
CA ARG A 72 3.56 9.53 4.38
C ARG A 72 4.43 10.23 3.35
N LEU A 73 5.23 9.50 2.58
CA LEU A 73 6.03 10.07 1.49
C LEU A 73 5.14 10.72 0.42
N LEU A 74 4.04 10.06 0.03
CA LEU A 74 3.10 10.60 -0.95
C LEU A 74 2.54 11.95 -0.51
N MET A 75 2.17 12.09 0.76
CA MET A 75 1.67 13.36 1.32
C MET A 75 2.73 14.47 1.35
N GLU A 76 4.02 14.13 1.37
CA GLU A 76 5.10 15.11 1.23
C GLU A 76 5.24 15.60 -0.22
N LEU A 77 5.10 14.67 -1.17
CA LEU A 77 5.31 14.93 -2.59
C LEU A 77 4.11 15.61 -3.25
N ASP A 78 2.90 15.34 -2.76
CA ASP A 78 1.64 15.89 -3.26
C ASP A 78 0.71 16.29 -2.08
N PRO A 79 0.95 17.47 -1.46
CA PRO A 79 0.13 17.92 -0.33
C PRO A 79 -1.34 18.19 -0.69
N GLU A 80 -1.62 18.52 -1.96
CA GLU A 80 -2.99 18.76 -2.44
C GLU A 80 -3.79 17.44 -2.49
N GLU A 81 -3.17 16.34 -2.94
CA GLU A 81 -3.77 15.00 -2.82
C GLU A 81 -4.12 14.65 -1.36
N GLY A 82 -3.29 15.10 -0.40
CA GLY A 82 -3.55 14.89 1.01
C GLY A 82 -4.82 15.54 1.55
N GLU A 83 -5.28 16.65 0.95
CA GLU A 83 -6.55 17.28 1.33
C GLU A 83 -7.74 16.39 0.95
N PHE A 84 -7.70 15.77 -0.24
CA PHE A 84 -8.75 14.83 -0.67
C PHE A 84 -8.80 13.59 0.22
N TYR A 85 -7.65 13.08 0.68
CA TYR A 85 -7.63 11.94 1.61
C TYR A 85 -8.21 12.32 2.98
N ALA A 86 -7.91 13.51 3.47
CA ALA A 86 -8.50 14.01 4.71
C ALA A 86 -10.03 14.22 4.59
N GLU A 87 -10.53 14.63 3.42
CA GLU A 87 -11.97 14.69 3.13
C GLU A 87 -12.59 13.30 3.15
N GLY A 88 -12.00 12.32 2.45
CA GLY A 88 -12.50 10.94 2.46
C GLY A 88 -12.57 10.31 3.85
N VAL A 89 -11.62 10.62 4.75
CA VAL A 89 -11.70 10.21 6.16
C VAL A 89 -12.94 10.79 6.84
N LYS A 90 -13.24 12.08 6.64
CA LYS A 90 -14.42 12.72 7.23
C LYS A 90 -15.71 12.08 6.73
N GLU A 91 -15.81 11.78 5.43
CA GLU A 91 -16.98 11.12 4.85
C GLU A 91 -17.28 9.77 5.54
N VAL A 92 -16.25 8.96 5.82
CA VAL A 92 -16.41 7.68 6.52
C VAL A 92 -16.81 7.87 7.98
N GLU A 93 -16.23 8.85 8.69
CA GLU A 93 -16.60 9.17 10.07
C GLU A 93 -18.07 9.60 10.18
N GLU A 94 -18.58 10.39 9.22
CA GLU A 94 -19.99 10.75 9.16
C GLU A 94 -20.91 9.54 9.02
N GLU A 95 -20.54 8.55 8.18
CA GLU A 95 -21.29 7.30 8.05
C GLU A 95 -21.26 6.46 9.33
N ILE A 96 -20.12 6.40 10.02
CA ILE A 96 -19.98 5.71 11.31
C ILE A 96 -20.94 6.31 12.34
N GLU A 97 -20.99 7.64 12.48
CA GLU A 97 -21.88 8.32 13.44
C GLU A 97 -23.36 8.15 13.09
N LYS A 98 -23.72 8.18 11.80
CA LYS A 98 -25.09 7.87 11.33
C LYS A 98 -25.52 6.46 11.73
N LEU A 99 -24.60 5.48 11.75
CA LEU A 99 -24.92 4.10 12.14
C LEU A 99 -24.98 3.89 13.65
N LYS A 100 -24.17 4.62 14.44
CA LYS A 100 -24.23 4.58 15.91
C LYS A 100 -25.54 5.15 16.45
N THR A 101 -26.03 6.23 15.86
CA THR A 101 -27.25 6.93 16.27
C THR A 101 -28.55 6.21 15.88
N LYS A 102 -28.48 5.18 15.03
CA LYS A 102 -29.61 4.33 14.63
C LYS A 102 -29.80 3.08 15.53
N LYS A 103 -28.89 2.83 16.48
CA LYS A 103 -29.00 1.76 17.48
C LYS A 103 -29.59 2.28 18.78
#